data_AF-A0A1E7KTT1-F1
#
_entry.id   AF-A0A1E7KTT1-F1
#
_cell.length_a   1.000
_cell.length_b   1.000
_cell.length_c   1.000
_cell.angle_alpha   90.00
_cell.angle_beta   90.00
_cell.angle_gamma   90.00
#
_symmetry.space_group_name_H-M   'P 1'
#
loop_
_entity.id
_entity.type
_entity.pdbx_description
1 polymer ?
#
loop_
_entity_poly.entity_id
_entity_poly.type
_entity_poly.pdbx_seq_one_letter_code
_entity_poly.pdbx_strand_id
1 'polypeptide(L)'
;LPVPGSAPGGDASGRPDPATILLTALGPGPRLWEREPAHPEALTVRIGTAHRGHGRTGAPVTVSLREAGSLGLAGPRPRLTGMARSVLAQLAALHGPSTLETVLISADRARDAEARVREWSWLGWLPHLRPARGQDCRLLTAYDRDQAAARVAELTHRLEESGQLGPDSGARPAGGTTPGPYTVLVVDGDPGSATLREAVARLAAEGPRAGIHLVCLAETPASTPSSPVAETVRTACETSAAFRECGALALLSGAVATAVRVVRRENAGPPGAPQGADSPGAGGTSRPLGTPGTVCTLDAVSAAWAERFARAMAPLCESEGTRARTGAAARSVVALPRSARLLDEL
;
A
#
# COMPACT_ATOMS: atom_id res chain seq x y z
N LEU A 1 15.10 48.69 -1.78
CA LEU A 1 15.38 47.25 -1.96
C LEU A 1 14.41 46.47 -1.09
N PRO A 2 13.36 45.85 -1.66
CA PRO A 2 12.38 45.12 -0.86
C PRO A 2 12.92 43.71 -0.53
N VAL A 3 12.66 43.29 0.70
CA VAL A 3 13.04 41.99 1.27
C VAL A 3 12.27 40.89 0.53
N PRO A 4 12.92 39.79 0.09
CA PRO A 4 12.20 38.70 -0.57
C PRO A 4 11.25 38.01 0.42
N GLY A 5 9.97 38.01 0.05
CA GLY A 5 8.88 37.44 0.82
C GLY A 5 9.12 35.98 1.19
N SER A 6 8.87 35.69 2.45
CA SER A 6 8.63 34.35 2.99
C SER A 6 7.65 33.59 2.10
N ALA A 7 8.11 32.49 1.50
CA ALA A 7 7.27 31.53 0.81
C ALA A 7 6.17 31.02 1.77
N PRO A 8 4.92 30.84 1.31
CA PRO A 8 3.86 30.32 2.14
C PRO A 8 4.22 28.90 2.59
N GLY A 9 4.07 28.62 3.88
CA GLY A 9 4.30 27.29 4.43
C GLY A 9 3.41 26.28 3.71
N GLY A 10 4.03 25.36 2.97
CA GLY A 10 3.33 24.32 2.22
C GLY A 10 2.40 23.54 3.14
N ASP A 11 1.12 23.56 2.78
CA ASP A 11 0.01 23.10 3.62
C ASP A 11 0.17 21.61 3.97
N ALA A 12 0.34 21.31 5.26
CA ALA A 12 0.44 19.94 5.78
C ALA A 12 -0.93 19.22 5.76
N SER A 13 -2.01 19.93 5.40
CA SER A 13 -3.39 19.44 5.38
C SER A 13 -3.57 18.18 4.51
N GLY A 14 -2.90 18.11 3.35
CA GLY A 14 -3.09 16.99 2.40
C GLY A 14 -2.40 15.68 2.77
N ARG A 15 -1.44 15.66 3.70
CA ARG A 15 -0.59 14.50 4.02
C ARG A 15 -0.56 14.22 5.54
N PRO A 16 -1.69 13.75 6.10
CA PRO A 16 -1.90 13.59 7.54
C PRO A 16 -0.89 12.62 8.16
N ASP A 17 -0.47 12.89 9.39
CA ASP A 17 0.30 11.94 10.21
C ASP A 17 -0.61 10.84 10.81
N PRO A 18 -0.06 9.78 11.42
CA PRO A 18 -0.88 8.72 11.99
C PRO A 18 -1.87 9.19 13.07
N ALA A 19 -1.53 10.22 13.86
CA ALA A 19 -2.46 10.76 14.86
C ALA A 19 -3.69 11.38 14.19
N THR A 20 -3.46 12.17 13.14
CA THR A 20 -4.52 12.78 12.33
C THR A 20 -5.37 11.73 11.64
N ILE A 21 -4.77 10.65 11.11
CA ILE A 21 -5.51 9.51 10.52
C ILE A 21 -6.46 8.87 11.54
N LEU A 22 -6.01 8.63 12.77
CA LEU A 22 -6.88 8.08 13.81
C LEU A 22 -8.04 9.01 14.14
N LEU A 23 -7.78 10.32 14.24
CA LEU A 23 -8.82 11.31 14.50
C LEU A 23 -9.84 11.38 13.34
N THR A 24 -9.40 11.26 12.09
CA THR A 24 -10.28 11.17 10.91
C THR A 24 -11.23 9.97 11.00
N ALA A 25 -10.75 8.82 11.48
CA ALA A 25 -11.57 7.62 11.66
C ALA A 25 -12.53 7.72 12.87
N LEU A 26 -12.11 8.38 13.96
CA LEU A 26 -12.92 8.52 15.18
C LEU A 26 -13.99 9.62 15.10
N GLY A 27 -13.69 10.72 14.39
CA GLY A 27 -14.50 11.93 14.42
C GLY A 27 -15.45 12.06 13.22
N PRO A 28 -16.57 12.79 13.36
CA PRO A 28 -17.32 13.31 12.22
C PRO A 28 -16.44 14.34 11.51
N GLY A 29 -15.99 14.03 10.29
CA GLY A 29 -15.14 14.94 9.54
C GLY A 29 -15.20 14.65 8.04
N PRO A 30 -15.09 15.69 7.18
CA PRO A 30 -15.18 15.54 5.73
C PRO A 30 -13.97 14.81 5.13
N ARG A 31 -12.95 14.54 5.95
CA ARG A 31 -11.66 14.00 5.51
C ARG A 31 -11.64 12.49 5.34
N LEU A 32 -12.61 11.80 5.94
CA LEU A 32 -12.74 10.36 5.75
C LEU A 32 -13.18 10.11 4.31
N TRP A 33 -12.43 9.24 3.62
CA TRP A 33 -12.71 8.86 2.23
C TRP A 33 -12.71 10.04 1.26
N GLU A 34 -11.95 11.10 1.56
CA GLU A 34 -11.88 12.30 0.72
C GLU A 34 -11.15 12.08 -0.63
N ARG A 35 -10.38 10.99 -0.76
CA ARG A 35 -9.54 10.72 -1.93
C ARG A 35 -10.21 9.77 -2.93
N GLU A 36 -11.14 10.34 -3.68
CA GLU A 36 -11.72 9.71 -4.87
C GLU A 36 -10.68 9.49 -5.99
N PRO A 37 -10.96 8.67 -7.02
CA PRO A 37 -10.02 8.39 -8.11
C PRO A 37 -9.46 9.62 -8.86
N ALA A 38 -10.15 10.75 -8.86
CA ALA A 38 -9.65 11.99 -9.47
C ALA A 38 -8.80 12.85 -8.52
N HIS A 39 -8.72 12.50 -7.24
CA HIS A 39 -7.99 13.27 -6.24
C HIS A 39 -6.47 13.26 -6.54
N PRO A 40 -5.76 14.41 -6.50
CA PRO A 40 -4.35 14.48 -6.87
C PRO A 40 -3.45 13.59 -6.00
N GLU A 41 -3.78 13.45 -4.72
CA GLU A 41 -3.07 12.58 -3.76
C GLU A 41 -3.66 11.15 -3.66
N ALA A 42 -4.51 10.71 -4.59
CA ALA A 42 -5.08 9.36 -4.58
C ALA A 42 -3.96 8.30 -4.62
N LEU A 43 -4.06 7.29 -3.76
CA LEU A 43 -3.05 6.26 -3.51
C LEU A 43 -1.66 6.78 -3.11
N THR A 44 -1.57 7.99 -2.56
CA THR A 44 -0.32 8.52 -1.99
C THR A 44 -0.25 8.27 -0.49
N VAL A 45 0.81 7.60 -0.04
CA VAL A 45 1.01 7.22 1.37
C VAL A 45 2.21 7.95 1.95
N ARG A 46 2.09 8.41 3.19
CA ARG A 46 3.18 8.99 3.98
C ARG A 46 3.97 7.88 4.66
N ILE A 47 5.28 7.90 4.45
CA ILE A 47 6.24 6.91 4.99
C ILE A 47 6.91 7.45 6.25
N GLY A 48 7.07 8.77 6.35
CA GLY A 48 7.79 9.37 7.44
C GLY A 48 7.87 10.89 7.34
N THR A 49 8.69 11.46 8.23
CA THR A 49 8.93 12.91 8.29
C THR A 49 10.41 13.17 8.08
N ALA A 50 10.76 13.96 7.06
CA ALA A 50 12.14 14.33 6.80
C ALA A 50 12.72 15.07 8.02
N HIS A 51 14.03 14.94 8.24
CA HIS A 51 14.70 15.76 9.24
C HIS A 51 14.98 17.15 8.65
N ARG A 52 14.59 18.21 9.34
CA ARG A 52 15.13 19.55 9.11
C ARG A 52 16.05 19.90 10.29
N GLY A 53 17.17 20.55 10.00
CA GLY A 53 18.04 21.08 11.05
C GLY A 53 17.30 22.02 12.01
N HIS A 54 17.87 22.20 13.21
CA HIS A 54 17.43 23.17 14.22
C HIS A 54 16.07 22.89 14.87
N GLY A 55 15.76 21.61 15.14
CA GLY A 55 14.59 21.23 15.95
C GLY A 55 13.23 21.43 15.27
N ARG A 56 13.20 21.75 13.97
CA ARG A 56 11.96 21.88 13.19
C ARG A 56 11.60 20.56 12.53
N THR A 57 10.31 20.23 12.51
CA THR A 57 9.82 19.09 11.72
C THR A 57 10.03 19.37 10.23
N GLY A 58 10.60 18.39 9.52
CA GLY A 58 10.75 18.47 8.07
C GLY A 58 9.46 18.11 7.34
N ALA A 59 9.52 18.18 6.00
CA ALA A 59 8.38 17.85 5.16
C ALA A 59 8.02 16.36 5.27
N PRO A 60 6.73 16.00 5.13
CA PRO A 60 6.33 14.60 5.03
C PRO A 60 6.98 13.97 3.78
N VAL A 61 7.52 12.77 3.94
CA VAL A 61 8.03 11.95 2.84
C VAL A 61 6.93 10.98 2.43
N THR A 62 6.54 11.05 1.15
CA THR A 62 5.43 10.28 0.60
C THR A 62 5.84 9.43 -0.59
N VAL A 63 5.06 8.39 -0.85
CA VAL A 63 5.16 7.55 -2.04
C VAL A 63 3.77 7.50 -2.69
N SER A 64 3.70 7.81 -3.99
CA SER A 64 2.50 7.63 -4.80
C SER A 64 2.53 6.23 -5.44
N LEU A 65 1.56 5.37 -5.12
CA LEU A 65 1.47 4.04 -5.74
C LEU A 65 1.08 4.12 -7.22
N ARG A 66 0.40 5.19 -7.65
CA ARG A 66 0.10 5.42 -9.08
C ARG A 66 1.37 5.58 -9.89
N GLU A 67 2.34 6.25 -9.30
CA GLU A 67 3.62 6.55 -9.92
C GLU A 67 4.65 5.43 -9.75
N ALA A 68 4.68 4.81 -8.57
CA ALA A 68 5.61 3.75 -8.23
C ALA A 68 5.15 2.36 -8.73
N GLY A 69 3.88 2.21 -9.09
CA GLY A 69 3.24 0.93 -9.35
C GLY A 69 3.02 0.13 -8.07
N SER A 70 4.11 -0.37 -7.48
CA SER A 70 4.10 -1.17 -6.26
C SER A 70 5.16 -0.68 -5.26
N LEU A 71 4.89 -0.86 -3.97
CA LEU A 71 5.71 -0.41 -2.85
C LEU A 71 6.30 -1.60 -2.09
N GLY A 72 7.63 -1.69 -2.04
CA GLY A 72 8.35 -2.66 -1.21
C GLY A 72 8.72 -2.06 0.15
N LEU A 73 8.41 -2.76 1.22
CA LEU A 73 8.75 -2.42 2.60
C LEU A 73 9.73 -3.48 3.14
N ALA A 74 10.92 -3.08 3.58
CA ALA A 74 11.90 -4.03 4.12
C ALA A 74 12.52 -3.58 5.44
N GLY A 75 12.77 -4.55 6.32
CA GLY A 75 13.45 -4.34 7.60
C GLY A 75 12.98 -5.27 8.71
N PRO A 76 13.42 -5.01 9.96
CA PRO A 76 13.13 -5.90 11.08
C PRO A 76 11.63 -5.97 11.39
N ARG A 77 11.12 -7.18 11.66
CA ARG A 77 9.68 -7.45 11.82
C ARG A 77 8.91 -6.46 12.69
N PRO A 78 9.35 -6.12 13.92
CA PRO A 78 8.53 -5.28 14.80
C PRO A 78 8.30 -3.88 14.21
N ARG A 79 9.29 -3.34 13.48
CA ARG A 79 9.21 -2.01 12.84
C ARG A 79 8.54 -2.08 11.48
N LEU A 80 8.82 -3.13 10.70
CA LEU A 80 8.22 -3.37 9.39
C LEU A 80 6.69 -3.43 9.47
N THR A 81 6.19 -4.19 10.43
CA THR A 81 4.74 -4.39 10.63
C THR A 81 4.06 -3.13 11.15
N GLY A 82 4.75 -2.35 11.98
CA GLY A 82 4.28 -1.03 12.41
C GLY A 82 4.17 -0.02 11.26
N MET A 83 5.14 -0.03 10.33
CA MET A 83 5.07 0.78 9.10
C MET A 83 3.92 0.32 8.19
N ALA A 84 3.79 -0.99 7.97
CA ALA A 84 2.73 -1.53 7.11
C ALA A 84 1.33 -1.20 7.65
N ARG A 85 1.10 -1.30 8.96
CA ARG A 85 -0.15 -0.85 9.59
C ARG A 85 -0.43 0.63 9.34
N SER A 86 0.59 1.48 9.44
CA SER A 86 0.47 2.92 9.18
C SER A 86 0.05 3.19 7.72
N VAL A 87 0.71 2.52 6.77
CA VAL A 87 0.40 2.62 5.33
C VAL A 87 -1.04 2.18 5.04
N LEU A 88 -1.45 1.03 5.56
CA LEU A 88 -2.78 0.47 5.30
C LEU A 88 -3.90 1.28 5.98
N ALA A 89 -3.67 1.78 7.18
CA ALA A 89 -4.64 2.64 7.85
C ALA A 89 -4.82 3.97 7.12
N GLN A 90 -3.75 4.57 6.59
CA GLN A 90 -3.83 5.77 5.74
C GLN A 90 -4.69 5.51 4.50
N LEU A 91 -4.43 4.40 3.80
CA LEU A 91 -5.18 4.02 2.61
C LEU A 91 -6.67 3.82 2.93
N ALA A 92 -7.00 3.08 3.99
CA ALA A 92 -8.37 2.79 4.40
C ALA A 92 -9.14 4.01 4.93
N ALA A 93 -8.45 4.95 5.59
CA ALA A 93 -9.08 6.18 6.09
C ALA A 93 -9.38 7.17 4.96
N LEU A 94 -8.54 7.21 3.93
CA LEU A 94 -8.59 8.25 2.89
C LEU A 94 -9.31 7.81 1.62
N HIS A 95 -9.57 6.51 1.44
CA HIS A 95 -10.31 5.97 0.29
C HIS A 95 -11.46 5.10 0.78
N GLY A 96 -12.67 5.31 0.22
CA GLY A 96 -13.83 4.50 0.56
C GLY A 96 -13.75 3.07 0.02
N PRO A 97 -14.48 2.11 0.61
CA PRO A 97 -14.48 0.71 0.19
C PRO A 97 -15.00 0.49 -1.24
N SER A 98 -15.83 1.39 -1.80
CA SER A 98 -16.19 1.36 -3.23
C SER A 98 -15.04 1.75 -4.16
N THR A 99 -14.10 2.56 -3.67
CA THR A 99 -12.95 3.08 -4.43
C THR A 99 -11.71 2.20 -4.26
N LEU A 100 -11.51 1.59 -3.09
CA LEU A 100 -10.31 0.82 -2.76
C LEU A 100 -10.68 -0.53 -2.11
N GLU A 101 -10.33 -1.62 -2.79
CA GLU A 101 -10.35 -2.98 -2.23
C GLU A 101 -8.97 -3.31 -1.64
N THR A 102 -8.93 -3.98 -0.49
CA THR A 102 -7.68 -4.51 0.08
C THR A 102 -7.71 -6.03 0.07
N VAL A 103 -6.64 -6.65 -0.43
CA VAL A 103 -6.44 -8.10 -0.41
C VAL A 103 -5.17 -8.40 0.37
N LEU A 104 -5.21 -9.34 1.32
CA LEU A 104 -4.06 -9.77 2.11
C LEU A 104 -3.61 -11.17 1.69
N ILE A 105 -2.32 -11.34 1.45
CA ILE A 105 -1.65 -12.65 1.38
C ILE A 105 -0.56 -12.67 2.46
N SER A 106 -0.75 -13.52 3.46
CA SER A 106 0.19 -13.79 4.54
C SER A 106 0.30 -15.31 4.72
N ALA A 107 0.81 -15.99 3.70
CA ALA A 107 0.90 -17.45 3.59
C ALA A 107 2.31 -18.01 3.82
N ASP A 108 3.26 -17.17 4.26
CA ASP A 108 4.66 -17.54 4.49
C ASP A 108 4.79 -18.62 5.56
N ARG A 109 5.18 -19.82 5.12
CA ARG A 109 5.31 -21.02 5.95
C ARG A 109 6.55 -21.01 6.83
N ALA A 110 7.51 -20.12 6.58
CA ALA A 110 8.65 -19.93 7.49
C ALA A 110 8.22 -19.29 8.82
N ARG A 111 7.02 -18.68 8.87
CA ARG A 111 6.47 -18.05 10.06
C ARG A 111 5.37 -18.89 10.68
N ASP A 112 5.16 -18.72 11.98
CA ASP A 112 4.07 -19.37 12.71
C ASP A 112 2.70 -18.85 12.23
N ALA A 113 1.75 -19.76 12.00
CA ALA A 113 0.44 -19.42 11.46
C ALA A 113 -0.37 -18.53 12.40
N GLU A 114 -0.36 -18.80 13.70
CA GLU A 114 -1.08 -17.98 14.66
C GLU A 114 -0.46 -16.59 14.78
N ALA A 115 0.87 -16.48 14.73
CA ALA A 115 1.55 -15.20 14.71
C ALA A 115 1.14 -14.36 13.50
N ARG A 116 1.07 -14.96 12.31
CA ARG A 116 0.57 -14.29 11.09
C ARG A 116 -0.88 -13.78 11.28
N VAL A 117 -1.77 -14.63 11.81
CA VAL A 117 -3.17 -14.26 12.06
C VAL A 117 -3.27 -13.14 13.11
N ARG A 118 -2.56 -13.25 14.24
CA ARG A 118 -2.55 -12.21 15.29
C ARG A 118 -2.08 -10.87 14.77
N GLU A 119 -1.12 -10.87 13.85
CA GLU A 119 -0.53 -9.64 13.33
C GLU A 119 -1.49 -8.84 12.44
N TRP A 120 -2.33 -9.55 11.67
CA TRP A 120 -3.21 -9.02 10.64
C TRP A 120 -4.70 -9.06 10.98
N SER A 121 -5.09 -9.66 12.10
CA SER A 121 -6.49 -9.80 12.53
C SER A 121 -7.26 -8.48 12.57
N TRP A 122 -6.57 -7.37 12.84
CA TRP A 122 -7.15 -6.02 12.83
C TRP A 122 -7.76 -5.64 11.47
N LEU A 123 -7.22 -6.15 10.35
CA LEU A 123 -7.76 -5.91 9.01
C LEU A 123 -9.16 -6.51 8.84
N GLY A 124 -9.50 -7.57 9.57
CA GLY A 124 -10.82 -8.22 9.47
C GLY A 124 -12.01 -7.35 9.88
N TRP A 125 -11.73 -6.21 10.54
CA TRP A 125 -12.73 -5.19 10.89
C TRP A 125 -12.96 -4.16 9.78
N LEU A 126 -12.03 -4.01 8.84
CA LEU A 126 -12.14 -2.97 7.81
C LEU A 126 -13.18 -3.36 6.74
N PRO A 127 -14.01 -2.41 6.25
CA PRO A 127 -14.94 -2.68 5.16
C PRO A 127 -14.22 -2.98 3.83
N HIS A 128 -12.99 -2.52 3.66
CA HIS A 128 -12.17 -2.68 2.44
C HIS A 128 -11.80 -4.13 2.10
N LEU A 129 -11.90 -5.05 3.06
CA LEU A 129 -11.61 -6.48 2.86
C LEU A 129 -12.90 -7.29 2.62
N ARG A 130 -14.07 -6.65 2.56
CA ARG A 130 -15.31 -7.34 2.23
C ARG A 130 -15.36 -7.59 0.72
N PRO A 131 -15.64 -8.82 0.28
CA PRO A 131 -15.76 -9.12 -1.14
C PRO A 131 -16.97 -8.39 -1.73
N ALA A 132 -16.74 -7.61 -2.78
CA ALA A 132 -17.78 -6.85 -3.49
C ALA A 132 -17.96 -7.30 -4.95
N ARG A 133 -17.19 -8.30 -5.40
CA ARG A 133 -17.10 -8.74 -6.80
C ARG A 133 -17.37 -10.25 -6.96
N GLY A 134 -18.24 -10.80 -6.10
CA GLY A 134 -18.66 -12.20 -6.16
C GLY A 134 -17.59 -13.22 -5.74
N GLN A 135 -16.55 -12.79 -5.03
CA GLN A 135 -15.53 -13.73 -4.55
C GLN A 135 -16.09 -14.66 -3.47
N ASP A 136 -15.84 -15.96 -3.59
CA ASP A 136 -16.30 -16.97 -2.64
C ASP A 136 -15.44 -16.99 -1.36
N CYS A 137 -15.66 -16.01 -0.50
CA CYS A 137 -14.98 -15.87 0.79
C CYS A 137 -15.75 -14.90 1.69
N ARG A 138 -15.44 -14.86 2.99
CA ARG A 138 -15.99 -13.84 3.92
C ARG A 138 -15.15 -12.56 3.97
N LEU A 139 -13.85 -12.71 3.76
CA LEU A 139 -12.84 -11.66 3.78
C LEU A 139 -11.78 -11.96 2.73
N LEU A 140 -11.25 -10.91 2.11
CA LEU A 140 -10.18 -10.97 1.12
C LEU A 140 -8.80 -11.19 1.79
N THR A 141 -8.70 -12.25 2.58
CA THR A 141 -7.49 -12.63 3.32
C THR A 141 -7.06 -14.04 2.95
N ALA A 142 -5.76 -14.26 2.85
CA ALA A 142 -5.15 -15.57 2.67
C ALA A 142 -4.06 -15.80 3.71
N TYR A 143 -4.25 -16.80 4.57
CA TYR A 143 -3.29 -17.24 5.59
C TYR A 143 -2.63 -18.60 5.26
N ASP A 144 -3.12 -19.27 4.22
CA ASP A 144 -2.58 -20.51 3.68
C ASP A 144 -2.39 -20.42 2.15
N ARG A 145 -1.80 -21.47 1.57
CA ARG A 145 -1.43 -21.51 0.16
C ARG A 145 -2.64 -21.58 -0.77
N ASP A 146 -3.72 -22.24 -0.36
CA ASP A 146 -4.88 -22.47 -1.22
C ASP A 146 -5.71 -21.19 -1.31
N GLN A 147 -5.88 -20.50 -0.17
CA GLN A 147 -6.43 -19.15 -0.14
C GLN A 147 -5.58 -18.18 -0.97
N ALA A 148 -4.25 -18.26 -0.85
CA ALA A 148 -3.34 -17.41 -1.63
C ALA A 148 -3.50 -17.66 -3.13
N ALA A 149 -3.61 -18.93 -3.54
CA ALA A 149 -3.85 -19.29 -4.93
C ALA A 149 -5.19 -18.75 -5.46
N ALA A 150 -6.26 -18.87 -4.68
CA ALA A 150 -7.56 -18.31 -5.04
C ALA A 150 -7.50 -16.78 -5.23
N ARG A 151 -6.90 -16.05 -4.28
CA ARG A 151 -6.77 -14.59 -4.37
C ARG A 151 -5.91 -14.15 -5.56
N VAL A 152 -4.80 -14.85 -5.81
CA VAL A 152 -3.91 -14.53 -6.94
C VAL A 152 -4.59 -14.83 -8.28
N ALA A 153 -5.35 -15.93 -8.38
CA ALA A 153 -6.09 -16.28 -9.59
C ALA A 153 -7.15 -15.22 -9.94
N GLU A 154 -7.93 -14.78 -8.94
CA GLU A 154 -8.92 -13.71 -9.11
C GLU A 154 -8.29 -12.41 -9.62
N LEU A 155 -7.16 -12.00 -9.04
CA LEU A 155 -6.46 -10.77 -9.45
C LEU A 155 -5.80 -10.90 -10.83
N THR A 156 -5.27 -12.08 -11.15
CA THR A 156 -4.69 -12.37 -12.47
C THR A 156 -5.75 -12.31 -13.56
N HIS A 157 -6.94 -12.87 -13.29
CA HIS A 157 -8.06 -12.80 -14.21
C HIS A 157 -8.47 -11.34 -14.51
N ARG A 158 -8.60 -10.49 -13.48
CA ARG A 158 -8.89 -9.05 -13.65
C ARG A 158 -7.83 -8.32 -14.46
N LEU A 159 -6.57 -8.68 -14.25
CA LEU A 159 -5.44 -8.12 -14.99
C LEU A 159 -5.53 -8.46 -16.49
N GLU A 160 -6.00 -9.67 -16.82
CA GLU A 160 -6.20 -10.14 -18.19
C GLU A 160 -7.41 -9.48 -18.85
N GLU A 161 -8.55 -9.41 -18.17
CA GLU A 161 -9.75 -8.68 -18.61
C GLU A 161 -9.43 -7.21 -18.93
N SER A 162 -8.66 -6.55 -18.06
CA SER A 162 -8.22 -5.16 -18.26
C SER A 162 -7.31 -4.99 -19.49
N GLY A 163 -6.56 -6.03 -19.87
CA GLY A 163 -5.70 -6.01 -21.05
C GLY A 163 -6.46 -6.18 -22.36
N GLN A 164 -7.59 -6.90 -22.34
CA GLN A 164 -8.44 -7.16 -23.51
C GLN A 164 -9.26 -5.93 -23.93
N LEU A 165 -9.56 -5.02 -23.00
CA LEU A 165 -10.35 -3.81 -23.26
C LEU A 165 -9.65 -2.74 -24.12
N GLY A 166 -8.38 -2.94 -24.48
CA GLY A 166 -7.64 -2.20 -25.52
C GLY A 166 -7.40 -0.70 -25.27
N PRO A 167 -6.37 -0.07 -25.88
CA PRO A 167 -6.14 1.37 -25.82
C PRO A 167 -7.16 2.22 -26.59
N ASP A 168 -8.01 1.60 -27.43
CA ASP A 168 -8.95 2.27 -28.34
C ASP A 168 -10.31 2.60 -27.70
N SER A 169 -10.53 2.19 -26.44
CA SER A 169 -11.71 2.58 -25.64
C SER A 169 -11.49 3.92 -24.94
N GLY A 170 -11.26 4.99 -25.73
CA GLY A 170 -11.29 6.38 -25.28
C GLY A 170 -9.99 6.90 -24.64
N ALA A 171 -9.26 7.74 -25.39
CA ALA A 171 -8.24 8.70 -24.94
C ALA A 171 -7.56 8.40 -23.58
N ARG A 172 -6.76 7.33 -23.51
CA ARG A 172 -5.79 7.18 -22.41
C ARG A 172 -4.73 8.28 -22.55
N PRO A 173 -4.55 9.20 -21.59
CA PRO A 173 -3.37 10.05 -21.60
C PRO A 173 -2.13 9.16 -21.54
N ALA A 174 -1.14 9.43 -22.39
CA ALA A 174 0.14 8.73 -22.38
C ALA A 174 0.72 8.80 -20.95
N GLY A 175 0.78 7.66 -20.26
CA GLY A 175 1.25 7.55 -18.87
C GLY A 175 0.17 7.52 -17.77
N GLY A 176 -1.13 7.42 -18.09
CA GLY A 176 -2.21 7.37 -17.09
C GLY A 176 -2.51 5.99 -16.49
N THR A 177 -2.69 5.92 -15.17
CA THR A 177 -3.30 4.81 -14.43
C THR A 177 -4.81 4.76 -14.71
N THR A 178 -5.41 3.56 -14.74
CA THR A 178 -6.86 3.40 -14.95
C THR A 178 -7.65 4.10 -13.82
N PRO A 179 -8.64 4.96 -14.13
CA PRO A 179 -9.42 5.65 -13.11
C PRO A 179 -10.46 4.71 -12.47
N GLY A 180 -10.06 4.01 -11.41
CA GLY A 180 -10.90 3.31 -10.42
C GLY A 180 -11.71 2.09 -10.92
N PRO A 181 -12.15 1.19 -10.02
CA PRO A 181 -11.76 1.04 -8.61
C PRO A 181 -10.35 0.43 -8.44
N TYR A 182 -9.65 0.79 -7.36
CA TYR A 182 -8.30 0.32 -7.07
C TYR A 182 -8.30 -0.94 -6.22
N THR A 183 -7.25 -1.75 -6.36
CA THR A 183 -6.98 -2.87 -5.46
C THR A 183 -5.57 -2.73 -4.89
N VAL A 184 -5.43 -2.78 -3.56
CA VAL A 184 -4.14 -2.89 -2.89
C VAL A 184 -3.95 -4.33 -2.42
N LEU A 185 -2.99 -5.03 -3.01
CA LEU A 185 -2.58 -6.37 -2.63
C LEU A 185 -1.40 -6.30 -1.65
N VAL A 186 -1.63 -6.69 -0.40
CA VAL A 186 -0.60 -6.81 0.62
C VAL A 186 -0.01 -8.21 0.55
N VAL A 187 1.31 -8.31 0.35
CA VAL A 187 2.02 -9.59 0.31
C VAL A 187 3.07 -9.60 1.41
N ASP A 188 2.86 -10.47 2.40
CA ASP A 188 3.68 -10.55 3.60
C ASP A 188 4.52 -11.82 3.64
N GLY A 189 5.73 -11.74 3.06
CA GLY A 189 6.65 -12.85 2.89
C GLY A 189 6.41 -13.66 1.61
N ASP A 190 6.74 -14.96 1.67
CA ASP A 190 6.58 -15.89 0.53
C ASP A 190 5.12 -16.38 0.40
N PRO A 191 4.44 -16.17 -0.76
CA PRO A 191 3.10 -16.69 -1.00
C PRO A 191 3.02 -18.22 -1.18
N GLY A 192 4.14 -18.94 -1.36
CA GLY A 192 4.17 -20.39 -1.33
C GLY A 192 4.90 -21.06 -2.52
N SER A 193 4.16 -21.48 -3.55
CA SER A 193 4.78 -22.19 -4.69
C SER A 193 5.52 -21.27 -5.64
N ALA A 194 6.39 -21.83 -6.47
CA ALA A 194 7.09 -21.08 -7.52
C ALA A 194 6.10 -20.35 -8.45
N THR A 195 5.05 -21.04 -8.92
CA THR A 195 3.99 -20.45 -9.74
C THR A 195 3.27 -19.28 -9.05
N LEU A 196 3.01 -19.38 -7.74
CA LEU A 196 2.41 -18.26 -7.01
C LEU A 196 3.39 -17.08 -6.88
N ARG A 197 4.67 -17.34 -6.60
CA ARG A 197 5.69 -16.28 -6.58
C ARG A 197 5.80 -15.56 -7.91
N GLU A 198 5.78 -16.30 -9.02
CA GLU A 198 5.81 -15.73 -10.38
C GLU A 198 4.55 -14.93 -10.69
N ALA A 199 3.36 -15.45 -10.37
CA ALA A 199 2.10 -14.75 -10.58
C ALA A 199 2.01 -13.45 -9.73
N VAL A 200 2.44 -13.49 -8.47
CA VAL A 200 2.49 -12.29 -7.62
C VAL A 200 3.52 -11.27 -8.13
N ALA A 201 4.68 -11.72 -8.63
CA ALA A 201 5.65 -10.83 -9.28
C ALA A 201 5.07 -10.20 -10.56
N ARG A 202 4.35 -10.97 -11.38
CA ARG A 202 3.62 -10.43 -12.55
C ARG A 202 2.59 -9.38 -12.14
N LEU A 203 1.80 -9.64 -11.08
CA LEU A 203 0.86 -8.66 -10.53
C LEU A 203 1.58 -7.39 -10.04
N ALA A 204 2.77 -7.51 -9.45
CA ALA A 204 3.56 -6.36 -9.01
C ALA A 204 3.99 -5.45 -10.18
N ALA A 205 4.40 -6.06 -11.29
CA ALA A 205 4.93 -5.37 -12.47
C ALA A 205 3.81 -4.83 -13.38
N GLU A 206 2.80 -5.65 -13.65
CA GLU A 206 1.76 -5.37 -14.62
C GLU A 206 0.46 -4.86 -13.98
N GLY A 207 0.19 -5.22 -12.72
CA GLY A 207 -1.01 -4.86 -11.97
C GLY A 207 -1.43 -3.39 -12.06
N PRO A 208 -0.50 -2.41 -12.01
CA PRO A 208 -0.87 -0.99 -12.05
C PRO A 208 -1.67 -0.58 -13.29
N ARG A 209 -1.52 -1.29 -14.42
CA ARG A 209 -2.34 -1.05 -15.62
C ARG A 209 -3.82 -1.42 -15.45
N ALA A 210 -4.10 -2.30 -14.50
CA ALA A 210 -5.45 -2.72 -14.09
C ALA A 210 -5.88 -2.09 -12.74
N GLY A 211 -5.14 -1.10 -12.23
CA GLY A 211 -5.42 -0.49 -10.92
C GLY A 211 -5.08 -1.38 -9.72
N ILE A 212 -4.28 -2.44 -9.92
CA ILE A 212 -3.80 -3.34 -8.87
C ILE A 212 -2.40 -2.88 -8.44
N HIS A 213 -2.24 -2.51 -7.18
CA HIS A 213 -0.98 -2.01 -6.62
C HIS A 213 -0.56 -2.91 -5.47
N LEU A 214 0.72 -3.28 -5.39
CA LEU A 214 1.20 -4.14 -4.30
C LEU A 214 1.86 -3.34 -3.19
N VAL A 215 1.69 -3.83 -1.96
CA VAL A 215 2.51 -3.49 -0.80
C VAL A 215 3.19 -4.77 -0.34
N CYS A 216 4.45 -4.95 -0.73
CA CYS A 216 5.24 -6.15 -0.45
C CYS A 216 6.08 -5.96 0.80
N LEU A 217 5.93 -6.82 1.79
CA LEU A 217 6.73 -6.82 3.01
C LEU A 217 7.78 -7.92 2.92
N ALA A 218 9.03 -7.55 3.19
CA ALA A 218 10.15 -8.47 3.30
C ALA A 218 10.88 -8.26 4.63
N GLU A 219 10.89 -9.29 5.47
CA GLU A 219 11.65 -9.23 6.71
C GLU A 219 13.15 -9.35 6.41
N THR A 220 13.91 -8.33 6.83
CA THR A 220 15.35 -8.28 6.66
C THR A 220 15.99 -7.64 7.90
N PRO A 221 17.31 -7.80 8.10
CA PRO A 221 18.04 -6.89 8.98
C PRO A 221 17.82 -5.42 8.55
N ALA A 222 17.96 -4.48 9.48
CA ALA A 222 17.94 -3.06 9.16
C ALA A 222 19.19 -2.69 8.36
N SER A 223 19.06 -1.78 7.40
CA SER A 223 20.23 -1.25 6.71
C SER A 223 21.05 -0.38 7.66
N THR A 224 22.34 -0.69 7.79
CA THR A 224 23.30 0.05 8.62
C THR A 224 24.49 0.49 7.76
N PRO A 225 25.38 1.36 8.26
CA PRO A 225 26.64 1.62 7.56
C PRO A 225 27.46 0.34 7.29
N SER A 226 27.33 -0.69 8.14
CA SER A 226 28.00 -1.99 8.00
C SER A 226 27.22 -3.01 7.14
N SER A 227 25.92 -2.81 6.92
CA SER A 227 25.08 -3.61 6.00
C SER A 227 24.41 -2.69 4.98
N PRO A 228 25.06 -2.47 3.83
CA PRO A 228 24.62 -1.50 2.83
C PRO A 228 23.23 -1.80 2.28
N VAL A 229 22.56 -0.75 1.80
CA VAL A 229 21.22 -0.80 1.17
C VAL A 229 21.09 -1.92 0.13
N ALA A 230 22.12 -2.16 -0.67
CA ALA A 230 22.12 -3.21 -1.69
C ALA A 230 21.95 -4.63 -1.11
N GLU A 231 22.52 -4.89 0.07
CA GLU A 231 22.37 -6.17 0.77
C GLU A 231 20.95 -6.33 1.29
N THR A 232 20.40 -5.30 1.96
CA THR A 232 19.00 -5.29 2.41
C THR A 232 18.03 -5.56 1.24
N VAL A 233 18.27 -4.93 0.08
CA VAL A 233 17.45 -5.17 -1.11
C VAL A 233 17.59 -6.59 -1.64
N ARG A 234 18.80 -7.16 -1.65
CA ARG A 234 19.03 -8.55 -2.07
C ARG A 234 18.27 -9.52 -1.18
N THR A 235 18.44 -9.42 0.14
CA THR A 235 17.70 -10.25 1.11
C THR A 235 16.19 -10.08 0.96
N ALA A 236 15.71 -8.85 0.73
CA ALA A 236 14.29 -8.61 0.52
C ALA A 236 13.74 -9.32 -0.73
N CYS A 237 14.53 -9.38 -1.81
CA CYS A 237 14.17 -10.09 -3.04
C CYS A 237 14.19 -11.61 -2.90
N GLU A 238 14.98 -12.13 -1.96
CA GLU A 238 14.98 -13.56 -1.57
C GLU A 238 13.74 -13.90 -0.74
N THR A 239 13.33 -13.02 0.18
CA THR A 239 12.11 -13.18 0.99
C THR A 239 10.82 -13.06 0.17
N SER A 240 10.77 -12.14 -0.80
CA SER A 240 9.59 -11.92 -1.63
C SER A 240 9.97 -11.60 -3.07
N ALA A 241 9.58 -12.47 -4.01
CA ALA A 241 9.90 -12.29 -5.43
C ALA A 241 9.33 -10.97 -6.00
N ALA A 242 8.13 -10.58 -5.56
CA ALA A 242 7.45 -9.35 -5.98
C ALA A 242 8.18 -8.06 -5.55
N PHE A 243 9.07 -8.15 -4.55
CA PHE A 243 9.89 -7.02 -4.13
C PHE A 243 10.79 -6.48 -5.25
N ARG A 244 11.20 -7.34 -6.20
CA ARG A 244 12.02 -6.95 -7.37
C ARG A 244 11.28 -6.01 -8.33
N GLU A 245 9.96 -6.13 -8.38
CA GLU A 245 9.12 -5.39 -9.31
C GLU A 245 8.56 -4.09 -8.69
N CYS A 246 8.79 -3.87 -7.40
CA CYS A 246 8.35 -2.65 -6.71
C CYS A 246 9.12 -1.42 -7.22
N GLY A 247 8.39 -0.42 -7.73
CA GLY A 247 8.99 0.80 -8.26
C GLY A 247 9.42 1.80 -7.18
N ALA A 248 8.92 1.65 -5.95
CA ALA A 248 9.43 2.37 -4.78
C ALA A 248 9.74 1.39 -3.64
N LEU A 249 10.81 1.65 -2.91
CA LEU A 249 11.26 0.85 -1.77
C LEU A 249 11.38 1.75 -0.53
N ALA A 250 10.81 1.34 0.59
CA ALA A 250 11.00 1.94 1.90
C ALA A 250 11.78 0.94 2.78
N LEU A 251 13.06 1.26 3.00
CA LEU A 251 14.02 0.38 3.65
C LEU A 251 14.33 0.91 5.05
N LEU A 252 13.98 0.14 6.07
CA LEU A 252 14.26 0.52 7.46
C LEU A 252 15.76 0.49 7.71
N SER A 253 16.24 1.53 8.40
CA SER A 253 17.66 1.80 8.58
C SER A 253 17.98 2.29 9.99
N GLY A 254 19.24 2.16 10.36
CA GLY A 254 19.77 2.52 11.67
C GLY A 254 19.67 1.37 12.68
N ALA A 255 20.44 1.48 13.77
CA ALA A 255 20.58 0.42 14.77
C ALA A 255 19.26 -0.03 15.42
N VAL A 256 18.28 0.87 15.51
CA VAL A 256 16.94 0.62 16.08
C VAL A 256 15.81 0.64 15.05
N ALA A 257 16.16 0.73 13.76
CA ALA A 257 15.22 0.74 12.63
C ALA A 257 14.10 1.82 12.74
N THR A 258 14.46 3.02 13.19
CA THR A 258 13.55 4.19 13.29
C THR A 258 13.73 5.20 12.16
N ALA A 259 14.77 5.04 11.34
CA ALA A 259 14.92 5.76 10.08
C ALA A 259 14.44 4.87 8.93
N VAL A 260 13.99 5.50 7.86
CA VAL A 260 13.61 4.81 6.63
C VAL A 260 14.20 5.57 5.44
N ARG A 261 14.83 4.81 4.55
CA ARG A 261 15.33 5.30 3.26
C ARG A 261 14.33 4.94 2.18
N VAL A 262 13.79 5.96 1.52
CA VAL A 262 12.86 5.79 0.41
C VAL A 262 13.63 5.90 -0.91
N VAL A 263 13.71 4.80 -1.64
CA VAL A 263 14.38 4.70 -2.94
C VAL A 263 13.33 4.54 -4.02
N ARG A 264 13.41 5.33 -5.09
CA ARG A 264 12.64 5.11 -6.31
C ARG A 264 13.51 4.36 -7.29
N ARG A 265 13.05 3.23 -7.80
CA ARG A 265 13.74 2.54 -8.89
C ARG A 265 13.37 3.25 -10.19
N GLU A 266 14.31 3.42 -11.10
CA GLU A 266 14.00 3.95 -12.42
C GLU A 266 13.10 2.95 -13.16
N ASN A 267 12.07 3.46 -13.85
CA ASN A 267 11.29 2.59 -14.72
C ASN A 267 12.20 2.09 -15.83
N ALA A 268 12.15 0.80 -16.14
CA ALA A 268 12.62 0.34 -17.44
C ALA A 268 11.85 1.17 -18.47
N GLY A 269 12.56 1.96 -19.28
CA GLY A 269 11.94 2.76 -20.33
C GLY A 269 11.11 1.87 -21.28
N PRO A 270 10.31 2.48 -22.16
CA PRO A 270 9.57 1.71 -23.17
C PRO A 270 10.53 0.76 -23.92
N PRO A 271 10.09 -0.45 -24.28
CA PRO A 271 10.92 -1.40 -25.00
C PRO A 271 11.35 -0.76 -26.34
N GLY A 272 12.62 -0.33 -26.45
CA GLY A 272 13.15 0.32 -27.65
C GLY A 272 14.07 1.53 -27.45
N ALA A 273 14.28 2.03 -26.23
CA ALA A 273 15.32 3.04 -26.00
C ALA A 273 16.72 2.37 -26.03
N PRO A 274 17.72 2.95 -26.74
CA PRO A 274 19.06 2.36 -26.81
C PRO A 274 19.68 2.32 -25.42
N GLN A 275 19.87 1.11 -24.91
CA GLN A 275 20.64 0.87 -23.69
C GLN A 275 22.10 1.22 -24.02
N GLY A 276 22.63 2.25 -23.38
CA GLY A 276 24.03 2.62 -23.50
C GLY A 276 24.90 1.42 -23.17
N ALA A 277 25.83 1.10 -24.08
CA ALA A 277 26.78 0.03 -23.93
C ALA A 277 27.61 0.20 -22.64
N ASP A 278 27.61 -0.86 -21.81
CA ASP A 278 28.79 -1.46 -21.15
C ASP A 278 28.53 -1.88 -19.70
N SER A 279 28.42 -3.20 -19.50
CA SER A 279 29.21 -3.99 -18.53
C SER A 279 28.79 -5.47 -18.59
N PRO A 280 29.70 -6.43 -18.82
CA PRO A 280 29.37 -7.84 -18.86
C PRO A 280 29.46 -8.48 -17.46
N GLY A 281 28.42 -9.25 -17.09
CA GLY A 281 28.54 -10.34 -16.12
C GLY A 281 27.87 -10.14 -14.75
N ALA A 282 26.62 -10.60 -14.61
CA ALA A 282 26.10 -11.39 -13.49
C ALA A 282 24.61 -11.69 -13.72
N GLY A 283 24.26 -12.98 -13.83
CA GLY A 283 22.87 -13.42 -13.95
C GLY A 283 22.06 -13.05 -12.70
N GLY A 284 21.00 -12.28 -12.90
CA GLY A 284 20.09 -11.81 -11.86
C GLY A 284 19.48 -10.48 -12.26
N THR A 285 18.38 -10.52 -13.01
CA THR A 285 17.65 -9.33 -13.50
C THR A 285 16.95 -8.59 -12.35
N SER A 286 17.72 -7.86 -11.53
CA SER A 286 17.18 -6.92 -10.54
C SER A 286 17.19 -5.51 -11.13
N ARG A 287 16.04 -4.83 -11.09
CA ARG A 287 15.91 -3.43 -11.55
C ARG A 287 16.89 -2.52 -10.78
N PRO A 288 17.70 -1.68 -11.45
CA PRO A 288 18.72 -0.89 -10.78
C PRO A 288 18.11 0.04 -9.73
N LEU A 289 18.80 0.22 -8.60
CA LEU A 289 18.45 1.27 -7.65
C LEU A 289 18.69 2.63 -8.33
N GLY A 290 17.68 3.50 -8.36
CA GLY A 290 17.81 4.86 -8.86
C GLY A 290 18.58 5.78 -7.90
N THR A 291 18.45 7.09 -8.10
CA THR A 291 19.08 8.19 -7.32
C THR A 291 19.06 7.94 -5.79
N PRO A 292 20.12 8.33 -5.04
CA PRO A 292 20.18 8.15 -3.60
C PRO A 292 18.91 8.61 -2.89
N GLY A 293 18.23 7.64 -2.24
CA GLY A 293 16.91 7.82 -1.66
C GLY A 293 16.87 8.77 -0.46
N THR A 294 15.74 9.46 -0.29
CA THR A 294 15.44 10.37 0.83
C THR A 294 15.40 9.59 2.14
N VAL A 295 16.08 10.09 3.17
CA VAL A 295 16.04 9.53 4.53
C VAL A 295 15.07 10.35 5.40
N CYS A 296 14.21 9.66 6.14
CA CYS A 296 13.27 10.28 7.06
C CYS A 296 13.08 9.45 8.34
N THR A 297 12.48 10.08 9.35
CA THR A 297 12.01 9.39 10.55
C THR A 297 10.74 8.62 10.18
N LEU A 298 10.72 7.33 10.52
CA LEU A 298 9.64 6.40 10.19
C LEU A 298 8.31 6.78 10.85
N ASP A 299 7.22 6.76 10.08
CA ASP A 299 5.86 6.71 10.61
C ASP A 299 5.43 5.25 10.80
N ALA A 300 5.25 4.82 12.05
CA ALA A 300 4.83 3.46 12.41
C ALA A 300 3.85 3.48 13.58
N VAL A 301 2.93 2.51 13.60
CA VAL A 301 1.89 2.39 14.62
C VAL A 301 1.88 1.01 15.26
N SER A 302 1.45 0.94 16.52
CA SER A 302 1.35 -0.32 17.26
C SER A 302 0.14 -1.16 16.81
N ALA A 303 0.12 -2.44 17.20
CA ALA A 303 -1.04 -3.30 16.99
C ALA A 303 -2.30 -2.76 17.69
N ALA A 304 -2.18 -2.28 18.93
CA ALA A 304 -3.30 -1.70 19.68
C ALA A 304 -3.86 -0.43 19.03
N TRP A 305 -3.00 0.39 18.43
CA TRP A 305 -3.44 1.55 17.65
C TRP A 305 -4.25 1.10 16.42
N ALA A 306 -3.76 0.10 15.68
CA ALA A 306 -4.41 -0.39 14.47
C ALA A 306 -5.74 -1.07 14.77
N GLU A 307 -5.84 -1.82 15.87
CA GLU A 307 -7.10 -2.41 16.32
C GLU A 307 -8.14 -1.33 16.66
N ARG A 308 -7.74 -0.29 17.40
CA ARG A 308 -8.64 0.85 17.71
C ARG A 308 -9.12 1.53 16.44
N PHE A 309 -8.20 1.80 15.50
CA PHE A 309 -8.53 2.38 14.19
C PHE A 309 -9.55 1.50 13.44
N ALA A 310 -9.29 0.20 13.33
CA ALA A 310 -10.14 -0.71 12.57
C ALA A 310 -11.54 -0.85 13.16
N ARG A 311 -11.64 -0.92 14.50
CA ARG A 311 -12.92 -0.95 15.19
C ARG A 311 -13.73 0.34 15.01
N ALA A 312 -13.06 1.49 14.91
CA ALA A 312 -13.72 2.75 14.58
C ALA A 312 -14.24 2.79 13.14
N MET A 313 -13.55 2.13 12.21
CA MET A 313 -13.93 2.03 10.80
C MET A 313 -15.03 0.99 10.53
N ALA A 314 -15.11 -0.06 11.35
CA ALA A 314 -16.02 -1.20 11.14
C ALA A 314 -17.50 -0.86 10.93
N PRO A 315 -18.14 0.06 11.67
CA PRO A 315 -19.55 0.40 11.48
C PRO A 315 -19.80 1.39 10.33
N LEU A 316 -18.75 1.86 9.65
CA LEU A 316 -18.87 2.89 8.63
C LEU A 316 -19.21 2.27 7.28
N CYS A 317 -20.26 2.80 6.65
CA CYS A 317 -20.66 2.49 5.29
C CYS A 317 -20.68 3.78 4.47
N GLU A 318 -20.40 3.66 3.17
CA GLU A 318 -20.69 4.74 2.23
C GLU A 318 -22.20 4.86 2.12
N SER A 319 -22.75 6.07 2.26
CA SER A 319 -24.19 6.25 2.10
C SER A 319 -24.63 5.85 0.70
N GLU A 320 -25.53 4.87 0.59
CA GLU A 320 -26.22 4.55 -0.65
C GLU A 320 -27.03 5.78 -1.09
N GLY A 321 -26.56 6.44 -2.15
CA GLY A 321 -27.27 7.54 -2.80
C GLY A 321 -26.66 8.92 -2.53
N THR A 322 -25.80 9.37 -3.45
CA THR A 322 -26.03 10.55 -4.31
C THR A 322 -24.85 10.66 -5.27
N ARG A 323 -24.94 10.00 -6.44
CA ARG A 323 -23.99 10.17 -7.57
C ARG A 323 -24.07 11.56 -8.23
N ALA A 324 -24.77 12.51 -7.63
CA ALA A 324 -24.93 13.86 -8.14
C ALA A 324 -25.05 14.87 -6.97
N ARG A 325 -23.95 15.10 -6.26
CA ARG A 325 -23.68 16.37 -5.55
C ARG A 325 -22.20 16.41 -5.21
N THR A 326 -21.55 17.43 -5.73
CA THR A 326 -20.19 17.83 -5.44
C THR A 326 -19.90 17.77 -3.93
N GLY A 327 -18.92 16.96 -3.54
CA GLY A 327 -18.01 17.30 -2.43
C GLY A 327 -18.22 16.68 -1.04
N ALA A 328 -19.13 15.74 -0.79
CA ALA A 328 -19.16 15.07 0.51
C ALA A 328 -19.80 13.68 0.43
N ALA A 329 -19.01 12.63 0.65
CA ALA A 329 -19.54 11.31 0.98
C ALA A 329 -20.26 11.41 2.33
N ALA A 330 -21.60 11.34 2.32
CA ALA A 330 -22.36 11.27 3.56
C ALA A 330 -22.14 9.89 4.21
N ARG A 331 -22.01 9.86 5.53
CA ARG A 331 -21.93 8.60 6.29
C ARG A 331 -23.36 8.16 6.61
N SER A 332 -23.72 6.92 6.30
CA SER A 332 -24.83 6.27 7.00
C SER A 332 -24.24 5.38 8.08
N VAL A 333 -24.53 5.69 9.35
CA VAL A 333 -24.34 4.73 10.43
C VAL A 333 -25.49 3.75 10.27
N VAL A 334 -25.19 2.47 10.00
CA VAL A 334 -26.21 1.41 10.06
C VAL A 334 -26.78 1.43 11.47
N ALA A 335 -28.03 1.86 11.61
CA ALA A 335 -28.71 1.84 12.88
C ALA A 335 -28.75 0.38 13.34
N LEU A 336 -28.10 0.08 14.48
CA LEU A 336 -28.19 -1.26 15.07
C LEU A 336 -29.68 -1.59 15.25
N PRO A 337 -30.13 -2.77 14.80
CA PRO A 337 -31.51 -3.19 15.04
C PRO A 337 -31.77 -3.18 16.54
N ARG A 338 -32.93 -2.66 16.94
CA ARG A 338 -33.29 -2.48 18.36
C ARG A 338 -33.32 -3.81 19.16
N SER A 339 -33.29 -4.94 18.48
CA SER A 339 -33.08 -6.27 19.04
C SER A 339 -32.44 -7.17 17.99
N ALA A 340 -31.40 -7.91 18.34
CA ALA A 340 -30.89 -9.02 17.54
C ALA A 340 -31.59 -10.30 17.98
N ARG A 341 -32.41 -10.91 17.10
CA ARG A 341 -32.95 -12.26 17.35
C ARG A 341 -31.99 -13.25 16.73
N LEU A 342 -31.48 -14.16 17.56
CA LEU A 342 -30.47 -15.17 17.22
C LEU A 342 -30.90 -16.16 16.12
N LEU A 343 -32.15 -16.08 15.64
CA LEU A 343 -32.75 -17.00 14.68
C LEU A 343 -32.90 -16.41 13.28
N ASP A 344 -32.55 -15.14 13.07
CA ASP A 344 -32.64 -14.50 11.75
C ASP A 344 -31.36 -14.69 10.89
N GLU A 345 -30.38 -15.45 11.39
CA GLU A 345 -29.08 -15.74 10.73
C GLU A 345 -28.82 -17.26 10.57
N LEU A 346 -29.88 -18.09 10.60
CA LEU A 346 -29.78 -19.53 10.29
C LEU A 346 -30.20 -19.82 8.84
#